data_AF-A0A341D868-F1
#
_entry.id   AF-A0A341D868-F1
#
_cell.length_a   1.000
_cell.length_b   1.000
_cell.length_c   1.000
_cell.angle_alpha   90.00
_cell.angle_beta   90.00
_cell.angle_gamma   90.00
#
_symmetry.space_group_name_H-M   'P 1'
#
loop_
_entity.id
_entity.type
_entity.pdbx_description
1 polymer ?
#
loop_
_entity_poly.entity_id
_entity_poly.type
_entity_poly.pdbx_seq_one_letter_code
_entity_poly.pdbx_strand_id
1 'polypeptide(L)'
;MAFSTRSVGPLLGPVSRSAALLGGRWLQPRAWLGLPDAWGLPAVQQTRGKARGNEYQPSNIKRKNKHGWIRRLSKPSGVQVILRRMHKGRKSLSH
;
A
#
# COMPACT_ATOMS: atom_id res chain seq x y z
N MET A 1 41.38 -34.31 7.98
CA MET A 1 40.85 -35.05 6.82
C MET A 1 39.48 -35.57 7.21
N ALA A 2 38.36 -35.27 6.58
CA ALA A 2 38.09 -35.06 5.16
C ALA A 2 37.02 -33.98 4.94
N PHE A 3 37.19 -33.20 3.88
CA PHE A 3 36.17 -32.33 3.32
C PHE A 3 35.27 -33.18 2.43
N SER A 4 33.96 -33.18 2.68
CA SER A 4 33.00 -33.78 1.75
C SER A 4 32.40 -32.66 0.90
N THR A 5 32.87 -32.61 -0.34
CA THR A 5 32.39 -31.73 -1.40
C THR A 5 31.01 -32.21 -1.85
N ARG A 6 29.95 -31.40 -1.62
CA ARG A 6 28.66 -31.62 -2.27
C ARG A 6 28.59 -30.81 -3.55
N SER A 7 28.58 -31.58 -4.64
CA SER A 7 28.45 -31.20 -6.03
C SER A 7 27.30 -30.22 -6.31
N VAL A 8 27.62 -29.19 -7.07
CA VAL A 8 26.71 -28.23 -7.73
C VAL A 8 26.14 -28.87 -8.99
N GLY A 9 24.82 -28.83 -9.16
CA GLY A 9 24.14 -29.18 -10.41
C GLY A 9 23.08 -28.14 -10.75
N PRO A 10 23.25 -27.33 -11.81
CA PRO A 10 22.21 -26.46 -12.32
C PRO A 10 21.40 -27.21 -13.39
N LEU A 11 20.13 -27.55 -13.09
CA LEU A 11 19.20 -28.07 -14.09
C LEU A 11 18.68 -26.90 -14.95
N LEU A 12 19.47 -26.51 -15.95
CA LEU A 12 19.06 -25.63 -17.03
C LEU A 12 18.34 -26.47 -18.10
N GLY A 13 17.02 -26.52 -18.04
CA GLY A 13 16.19 -27.02 -19.14
C GLY A 13 15.73 -25.85 -20.02
N PRO A 14 16.03 -25.81 -21.33
CA PRO A 14 15.47 -24.81 -22.23
C PRO A 14 14.04 -25.20 -22.60
N VAL A 15 13.04 -24.63 -21.94
CA VAL A 15 11.66 -24.71 -22.43
C VAL A 15 11.50 -23.68 -23.53
N SER A 16 11.75 -24.15 -24.76
CA SER A 16 11.35 -23.50 -26.00
C SER A 16 9.82 -23.33 -26.00
N ARG A 17 9.34 -22.11 -25.77
CA ARG A 17 7.96 -21.72 -26.11
C ARG A 17 8.02 -20.88 -27.36
N SER A 18 7.70 -21.55 -28.45
CA SER A 18 7.58 -21.06 -29.81
C SER A 18 6.86 -19.72 -29.88
N ALA A 19 7.47 -18.81 -30.66
CA ALA A 19 6.83 -17.64 -31.21
C ALA A 19 5.66 -18.08 -32.10
N ALA A 20 4.43 -17.71 -31.70
CA ALA A 20 3.30 -17.66 -32.60
C ALA A 20 2.97 -16.19 -32.83
N LEU A 21 3.50 -15.69 -33.95
CA LEU A 21 3.09 -14.47 -34.62
C LEU A 21 1.60 -14.58 -34.98
N LEU A 22 0.71 -13.94 -34.22
CA LEU A 22 -0.63 -13.62 -34.72
C LEU A 22 -1.09 -12.28 -34.17
N GLY A 23 -1.20 -11.32 -35.10
CA GLY A 23 -2.08 -10.18 -34.95
C GLY A 23 -1.43 -8.98 -34.29
N GLY A 24 -0.79 -8.14 -35.10
CA GLY A 24 -0.76 -6.71 -34.85
C GLY A 24 -2.19 -6.23 -34.62
N ARG A 25 -2.61 -6.20 -33.36
CA ARG A 25 -3.70 -5.34 -32.93
C ARG A 25 -3.15 -3.94 -33.08
N TRP A 26 -3.40 -3.37 -34.25
CA TRP A 26 -3.42 -1.94 -34.46
C TRP A 26 -4.00 -1.33 -33.20
N LEU A 27 -3.14 -0.69 -32.42
CA LEU A 27 -3.56 0.30 -31.44
C LEU A 27 -4.33 1.31 -32.27
N GLN A 28 -5.65 1.13 -32.36
CA GLN A 28 -6.50 2.23 -32.74
C GLN A 28 -6.28 3.27 -31.65
N PRO A 29 -5.71 4.46 -31.94
CA PRO A 29 -6.00 5.58 -31.08
C PRO A 29 -7.49 5.79 -31.31
N ARG A 30 -8.33 5.25 -30.43
CA ARG A 30 -9.71 5.68 -30.34
C ARG A 30 -9.62 7.12 -29.86
N ALA A 31 -9.46 8.03 -30.81
CA ALA A 31 -9.57 9.44 -30.62
C ALA A 31 -11.01 9.67 -30.19
N TRP A 32 -11.25 9.61 -28.88
CA TRP A 32 -12.41 10.19 -28.25
C TRP A 32 -12.24 11.70 -28.41
N LEU A 33 -12.50 12.21 -29.62
CA LEU A 33 -12.92 13.60 -29.78
C LEU A 33 -14.17 13.69 -28.92
N GLY A 34 -14.01 14.33 -27.74
CA GLY A 34 -15.10 14.50 -26.78
C GLY A 34 -16.30 15.03 -27.55
N LEU A 35 -17.41 14.30 -27.51
CA LEU A 35 -18.63 14.79 -28.12
C LEU A 35 -18.89 16.18 -27.52
N PRO A 36 -19.06 17.23 -28.34
CA PRO A 36 -19.55 18.49 -27.81
C PRO A 36 -20.83 18.19 -27.04
N ASP A 37 -21.01 18.89 -25.93
CA ASP A 37 -22.33 18.93 -25.32
C ASP A 37 -23.34 19.48 -26.35
N ALA A 38 -24.64 19.34 -26.08
CA ALA A 38 -25.70 19.67 -27.05
C ALA A 38 -25.68 21.14 -27.56
N TRP A 39 -24.78 21.99 -27.02
CA TRP A 39 -24.61 23.39 -27.32
C TRP A 39 -23.23 23.77 -27.88
N GLY A 40 -22.34 22.81 -28.14
CA GLY A 40 -21.04 23.09 -28.78
C GLY A 40 -20.00 23.74 -27.86
N LEU A 41 -20.19 23.69 -26.55
CA LEU A 41 -19.25 24.21 -25.56
C LEU A 41 -18.24 23.12 -25.17
N PRO A 42 -17.00 23.49 -24.79
CA PRO A 42 -16.05 22.51 -24.27
C PRO A 42 -16.60 21.93 -22.97
N ALA A 43 -16.99 20.65 -22.99
CA ALA A 43 -17.45 19.93 -21.82
C ALA A 43 -16.34 19.95 -20.75
N VAL A 44 -16.51 20.77 -19.71
CA VAL A 44 -15.59 20.82 -18.57
C VAL A 44 -15.73 19.50 -17.82
N GLN A 45 -14.75 18.62 -17.98
CA GLN A 45 -14.73 17.34 -17.30
C GLN A 45 -14.63 17.57 -15.79
N GLN A 46 -15.68 17.19 -15.05
CA GLN A 46 -15.72 17.30 -13.60
C GLN A 46 -14.58 16.50 -12.97
N THR A 47 -13.63 17.16 -12.33
CA THR A 47 -12.54 16.52 -11.58
C THR A 47 -13.08 16.03 -10.23
N ARG A 48 -13.51 14.77 -10.19
CA ARG A 48 -13.88 14.12 -8.92
C ARG A 48 -12.64 13.92 -8.06
N GLY A 49 -12.70 14.34 -6.78
CA GLY A 49 -11.62 14.13 -5.82
C GLY A 49 -11.30 12.66 -5.57
N LYS A 50 -10.04 12.35 -5.21
CA LYS A 50 -9.62 10.99 -4.82
C LYS A 50 -10.46 10.51 -3.64
N ALA A 51 -10.81 9.22 -3.65
CA ALA A 51 -11.48 8.58 -2.53
C ALA A 51 -10.60 8.63 -1.27
N ARG A 52 -11.22 8.95 -0.13
CA ARG A 52 -10.64 8.79 1.21
C ARG A 52 -10.72 7.32 1.64
N GLY A 53 -9.98 6.92 2.67
CA GLY A 53 -10.02 5.54 3.20
C GLY A 53 -8.67 4.85 3.38
N ASN A 54 -7.57 5.47 2.94
CA ASN A 54 -6.21 4.96 3.13
C ASN A 54 -5.43 5.69 4.24
N GLU A 55 -6.12 6.37 5.16
CA GLU A 55 -5.52 7.18 6.22
C GLU A 55 -4.65 6.35 7.16
N TYR A 56 -5.09 5.13 7.44
CA TYR A 56 -4.30 4.20 8.24
C TYR A 56 -3.34 3.42 7.34
N GLN A 57 -2.06 3.76 7.43
CA GLN A 57 -0.97 2.95 6.89
C GLN A 57 -0.18 2.33 8.05
N PRO A 58 -0.20 1.00 8.21
CA PRO A 58 0.36 0.34 9.38
C PRO A 58 1.88 0.50 9.41
N SER A 59 2.39 1.02 10.53
CA SER A 59 3.82 1.08 10.79
C SER A 59 4.07 0.99 12.29
N ASN A 60 4.78 -0.05 12.71
CA ASN A 60 5.01 -0.33 14.13
C ASN A 60 5.84 0.76 14.82
N ILE A 61 6.85 1.29 14.13
CA ILE A 61 7.69 2.38 14.62
C ILE A 61 6.83 3.61 14.94
N LYS A 62 5.99 4.06 13.99
CA LYS A 62 5.11 5.22 14.22
C LYS A 62 4.11 4.94 15.34
N ARG A 63 3.54 3.72 15.39
CA ARG A 63 2.58 3.32 16.43
C ARG A 63 3.19 3.40 17.84
N LYS A 64 4.37 2.83 18.07
CA LYS A 64 5.02 2.83 19.40
C LYS A 64 5.56 4.21 19.78
N ASN A 65 6.09 4.98 18.84
CA ASN A 65 6.56 6.34 19.11
C ASN A 65 5.41 7.32 19.41
N LYS A 66 4.27 7.20 18.73
CA LYS A 66 3.13 8.10 18.93
C LYS A 66 2.23 7.70 20.10
N HIS A 67 2.05 6.40 20.32
CA HIS A 67 1.02 5.90 21.23
C HIS A 67 1.51 4.86 22.23
N GLY A 68 2.82 4.62 22.32
CA GLY A 68 3.42 3.67 23.24
C GLY A 68 3.52 4.19 24.68
N TRP A 69 3.87 3.27 25.58
CA TRP A 69 3.91 3.51 27.03
C TRP A 69 4.87 4.63 27.44
N ILE A 70 6.11 4.58 26.94
CA ILE A 70 7.15 5.58 27.22
C ILE A 70 6.68 6.99 26.83
N ARG A 71 6.04 7.12 25.66
CA ARG A 71 5.45 8.38 25.17
C ARG A 71 4.35 8.93 26.08
N ARG A 72 3.61 8.05 26.78
CA ARG A 72 2.57 8.46 27.74
C ARG A 72 3.18 8.93 29.06
N LEU A 73 4.25 8.28 29.53
CA LEU A 73 4.90 8.66 30.77
C LEU A 73 5.75 9.93 30.64
N SER A 74 6.21 10.28 29.42
CA SER A 74 7.07 11.45 29.22
C SER A 74 6.39 12.80 29.44
N LYS A 75 5.05 12.86 29.56
CA LYS A 75 4.29 14.09 29.78
C LYS A 75 3.23 13.88 30.87
N PRO A 76 2.96 14.87 31.73
CA PRO A 76 1.95 14.74 32.79
C PRO A 76 0.55 14.48 32.23
N SER A 77 0.20 15.10 31.11
CA SER A 77 -1.08 14.84 30.42
C SER A 77 -1.20 13.40 29.91
N GLY A 78 -0.08 12.78 29.52
CA GLY A 78 -0.05 11.38 29.11
C GLY A 78 -0.25 10.43 30.29
N VAL A 79 0.33 10.75 31.46
CA VAL A 79 0.11 10.01 32.71
C VAL A 79 -1.37 10.06 33.11
N GLN A 80 -2.02 11.23 33.03
CA GLN A 80 -3.45 11.36 33.30
C GLN A 80 -4.33 10.51 32.35
N VAL A 81 -3.91 10.29 31.10
CA VAL A 81 -4.61 9.36 30.19
C VAL A 81 -4.53 7.93 30.71
N ILE A 82 -3.37 7.50 31.20
CA ILE A 82 -3.19 6.15 31.77
C ILE A 82 -4.05 5.98 33.02
N LEU A 83 -4.03 6.94 33.94
CA LEU A 83 -4.84 6.90 35.17
C LEU A 83 -6.35 6.78 34.85
N ARG A 84 -6.86 7.56 33.89
CA ARG A 84 -8.25 7.45 33.43
C ARG A 84 -8.57 6.08 32.83
N ARG A 85 -7.63 5.48 32.09
CA ARG A 85 -7.82 4.13 31.51
C ARG A 85 -7.79 3.03 32.58
N MET A 86 -6.95 3.17 33.60
CA MET A 86 -6.90 2.27 34.76
C MET A 86 -8.20 2.35 35.56
N HIS A 87 -8.65 3.56 35.89
CA HIS A 87 -9.90 3.77 36.61
C HIS A 87 -11.12 3.22 35.85
N LYS A 88 -11.12 3.32 34.52
CA LYS A 88 -12.16 2.70 33.66
C LYS A 88 -12.03 1.18 33.53
N GLY A 89 -10.92 0.57 33.95
CA GLY A 89 -10.68 -0.87 33.83
C GLY A 89 -10.42 -1.36 32.40
N ARG A 90 -9.73 -0.56 31.55
CA ARG A 90 -9.40 -1.01 30.17
C ARG A 90 -8.33 -2.11 30.20
N LYS A 91 -8.56 -3.22 29.47
CA LYS A 91 -7.60 -4.33 29.33
C LYS A 91 -6.22 -3.90 28.83
N SER A 92 -6.16 -2.95 27.91
CA SER A 92 -4.91 -2.32 27.45
C SER A 92 -4.88 -0.84 27.84
N LEU A 93 -3.75 -0.38 28.35
CA LEU A 93 -3.54 1.02 28.76
C LEU A 93 -2.84 1.85 27.67
N SER A 94 -2.00 1.21 26.87
CA SER A 94 -1.21 1.82 25.80
C SER A 94 -1.00 0.81 24.67
N HIS A 95 -0.51 1.28 23.52
CA HIS A 95 -0.03 0.42 22.43
C HIS A 95 1.35 -0.16 22.69
#